data_AF-A0A7G3UVV4-F1
#
_entry.id   AF-A0A7G3UVV4-F1
#
_cell.length_a   1.000
_cell.length_b   1.000
_cell.length_c   1.000
_cell.angle_alpha   90.00
_cell.angle_beta   90.00
_cell.angle_gamma   90.00
#
_symmetry.space_group_name_H-M   'P 1'
#
loop_
_entity.id
_entity.type
_entity.pdbx_description
1 polymer ?
#
loop_
_entity_poly.entity_id
_entity_poly.type
_entity_poly.pdbx_seq_one_letter_code
_entity_poly.pdbx_strand_id
1 'polypeptide(L)'
;MSYISGAKSVPDEQVRIASTKIDGIGPKKAIQVRYRLGISGNIKMNELTKYQIDQIEQMISQDHVVNWELKRGERADIERLISISRYRGIRHQDGSPLRGQRTHTNAR
;
A
#
# COMPACT_ATOMS: atom_id res chain seq x y z
N MET A 1 -0.04 -17.04 14.62
CA MET A 1 -0.26 -15.75 13.93
C MET A 1 0.98 -15.46 13.11
N SER A 2 0.82 -15.15 11.83
CA SER A 2 1.94 -14.90 10.91
C SER A 2 1.91 -13.42 10.49
N TYR A 3 3.07 -12.78 10.49
CA TYR A 3 3.23 -11.40 10.04
C TYR A 3 3.99 -11.39 8.73
N ILE A 4 3.57 -10.57 7.78
CA ILE A 4 4.37 -10.24 6.59
C ILE A 4 4.52 -8.73 6.54
N SER A 5 5.77 -8.26 6.53
CA SER A 5 6.14 -6.86 6.39
C SER A 5 5.40 -5.95 7.40
N GLY A 6 5.20 -6.45 8.63
CA GLY A 6 4.49 -5.76 9.71
C GLY A 6 2.95 -5.85 9.65
N ALA A 7 2.36 -6.40 8.59
CA ALA A 7 0.92 -6.61 8.47
C ALA A 7 0.49 -7.97 9.05
N LYS A 8 -0.63 -7.98 9.79
CA LYS A 8 -1.22 -9.22 10.33
C LYS A 8 -1.86 -10.03 9.21
N SER A 9 -1.40 -11.26 9.02
CA SER A 9 -1.99 -12.21 8.07
C SER A 9 -2.71 -13.35 8.77
N VAL A 10 -3.78 -13.85 8.15
CA VAL A 10 -4.49 -15.02 8.65
C VAL A 10 -3.84 -16.29 8.07
N PRO A 11 -3.63 -17.34 8.87
CA PRO A 11 -3.07 -18.63 8.46
C PRO A 11 -3.65 -19.22 7.15
N ASP A 12 -4.97 -19.14 6.96
CA ASP A 12 -5.69 -19.77 5.86
C ASP A 12 -5.84 -18.88 4.61
N GLU A 13 -5.41 -17.61 4.70
CA GLU A 13 -5.50 -16.68 3.58
C GLU A 13 -4.49 -17.02 2.48
N GLN A 14 -4.89 -16.78 1.23
CA GLN A 14 -3.98 -16.85 0.09
C GLN A 14 -2.91 -15.75 0.19
N VAL A 15 -1.68 -16.07 -0.22
CA VAL A 15 -0.54 -15.13 -0.22
C VAL A 15 -0.86 -13.82 -0.93
N ARG A 16 -1.59 -13.89 -2.05
CA ARG A 16 -2.03 -12.71 -2.81
C ARG A 16 -2.88 -11.77 -1.97
N ILE A 17 -3.82 -12.31 -1.19
CA ILE A 17 -4.75 -11.53 -0.37
C ILE A 17 -4.01 -10.98 0.85
N ALA A 18 -3.21 -11.81 1.51
CA ALA A 18 -2.38 -11.38 2.63
C ALA A 18 -1.44 -10.22 2.25
N SER A 19 -0.82 -10.29 1.07
CA SER A 19 0.07 -9.24 0.56
C SER A 19 -0.63 -7.89 0.33
N THR A 20 -1.94 -7.89 0.03
CA THR A 20 -2.70 -6.63 -0.15
C THR A 20 -3.00 -5.88 1.14
N LYS A 21 -2.79 -6.52 2.30
CA LYS A 21 -2.92 -5.85 3.60
C LYS A 21 -1.75 -4.92 3.92
N ILE A 22 -0.69 -4.96 3.11
CA ILE A 22 0.46 -4.07 3.24
C ILE A 22 0.12 -2.73 2.56
N ASP A 23 0.25 -1.64 3.31
CA ASP A 23 0.03 -0.29 2.81
C ASP A 23 0.99 -0.02 1.62
N GLY A 24 0.43 0.27 0.45
CA GLY A 24 1.17 0.49 -0.80
C GLY A 24 1.15 -0.68 -1.80
N ILE A 25 0.67 -1.86 -1.38
CA ILE A 25 0.55 -3.05 -2.24
C ILE A 25 -0.91 -3.32 -2.59
N GLY A 26 -1.25 -3.07 -3.85
CA GLY A 26 -2.55 -3.45 -4.42
C GLY A 26 -2.55 -4.88 -4.99
N PRO A 27 -3.72 -5.38 -5.46
CA PRO A 27 -3.87 -6.73 -5.99
C PRO A 27 -2.96 -7.01 -7.20
N LYS A 28 -2.75 -6.00 -8.07
CA LYS A 28 -1.87 -6.10 -9.23
C LYS A 28 -0.41 -6.33 -8.82
N LYS A 29 0.08 -5.54 -7.86
CA LYS A 29 1.46 -5.66 -7.35
C LYS A 29 1.67 -6.99 -6.63
N ALA A 30 0.70 -7.43 -5.82
CA ALA A 30 0.74 -8.74 -5.16
C ALA A 30 0.87 -9.90 -6.16
N ILE A 31 0.15 -9.84 -7.30
CA ILE A 31 0.27 -10.85 -8.37
C ILE A 31 1.67 -10.78 -9.03
N GLN A 32 2.20 -9.58 -9.29
CA GLN A 32 3.53 -9.41 -9.87
C GLN A 32 4.63 -9.96 -8.96
N VAL A 33 4.57 -9.63 -7.66
CA VAL A 33 5.48 -10.13 -6.63
C VAL A 33 5.47 -11.66 -6.61
N ARG A 34 4.27 -12.25 -6.55
CA ARG A 34 4.09 -13.69 -6.57
C ARG A 34 4.68 -14.34 -7.83
N TYR A 35 4.45 -13.74 -9.00
CA TYR A 35 4.94 -14.25 -10.28
C TYR A 35 6.47 -14.23 -10.37
N ARG A 36 7.11 -13.14 -9.90
CA ARG A 36 8.58 -13.02 -9.86
C ARG A 36 9.24 -14.07 -8.98
N LEU A 37 8.61 -14.41 -7.85
CA LEU A 37 9.11 -15.41 -6.91
C LEU A 37 8.73 -16.86 -7.27
N GLY A 38 7.97 -17.07 -8.36
CA GLY A 38 7.53 -18.40 -8.78
C GLY A 38 6.56 -19.10 -7.82
N ILE A 39 5.89 -18.35 -6.95
CA ILE A 39 4.97 -18.91 -5.94
C ILE A 39 3.63 -19.26 -6.62
N SER A 40 3.02 -20.41 -6.30
CA SER A 40 1.69 -20.78 -6.81
C SER A 40 0.56 -19.93 -6.18
N GLY A 41 -0.55 -19.76 -6.90
CA GLY A 41 -1.60 -18.77 -6.60
C GLY A 41 -2.56 -19.21 -5.54
N ASN A 42 -2.62 -20.52 -5.33
CA ASN A 42 -3.47 -21.17 -4.36
C ASN A 42 -2.74 -21.45 -3.05
N ILE A 43 -1.45 -21.10 -2.96
CA ILE A 43 -0.66 -21.27 -1.73
C ILE A 43 -1.27 -20.41 -0.63
N LYS A 44 -1.43 -21.03 0.54
CA LYS A 44 -1.88 -20.38 1.77
C LYS A 44 -0.69 -19.91 2.61
N MET A 45 -0.92 -19.00 3.55
CA MET A 45 0.16 -18.50 4.42
C MET A 45 0.83 -19.60 5.25
N ASN A 46 0.08 -20.62 5.65
CA ASN A 46 0.61 -21.74 6.42
C ASN A 46 1.57 -22.64 5.65
N GLU A 47 1.48 -22.64 4.32
CA GLU A 47 2.30 -23.47 3.45
C GLU A 47 3.62 -22.79 3.07
N LEU A 48 3.75 -21.49 3.38
CA LEU A 48 4.98 -20.75 3.13
C LEU A 48 6.08 -21.14 4.11
N THR A 49 7.27 -21.35 3.57
CA THR A 49 8.49 -21.46 4.38
C THR A 49 8.96 -20.08 4.83
N LYS A 50 9.68 -20.01 5.96
CA LYS A 50 10.28 -18.76 6.45
C LYS A 50 11.15 -18.09 5.38
N TYR A 51 11.94 -18.88 4.65
CA TYR A 51 12.75 -18.39 3.54
C TYR A 51 11.92 -17.69 2.45
N GLN A 52 10.77 -18.27 2.06
CA GLN A 52 9.89 -17.63 1.08
C GLN A 52 9.26 -16.34 1.60
N ILE A 53 8.96 -16.26 2.89
CA ILE A 53 8.47 -15.04 3.53
C ILE A 53 9.54 -13.95 3.48
N ASP A 54 10.78 -14.29 3.84
CA ASP A 54 11.90 -13.34 3.79
C ASP A 54 12.18 -12.85 2.36
N GLN A 55 12.07 -13.73 1.36
CA GLN A 55 12.19 -13.36 -0.06
C GLN A 55 11.07 -12.41 -0.51
N ILE A 56 9.83 -12.63 -0.05
CA ILE A 56 8.71 -11.71 -0.31
C ILE A 56 9.00 -10.35 0.31
N GLU A 57 9.44 -10.29 1.56
CA GLU A 57 9.75 -9.04 2.26
C GLU A 57 10.90 -8.27 1.60
N GLN A 58 11.98 -8.97 1.25
CA GLN A 58 13.13 -8.35 0.59
C GLN A 58 12.74 -7.74 -0.76
N MET A 59 11.99 -8.48 -1.58
CA MET A 59 11.58 -7.98 -2.90
C MET A 59 10.58 -6.83 -2.78
N ILE A 60 9.67 -6.88 -1.82
CA ILE A 60 8.76 -5.76 -1.53
C ILE A 60 9.56 -4.52 -1.15
N SER A 61 10.51 -4.64 -0.23
CA SER A 61 11.32 -3.51 0.25
C SER A 61 12.21 -2.91 -0.83
N GLN A 62 12.67 -3.69 -1.81
CA GLN A 62 13.53 -3.20 -2.89
C GLN A 62 12.74 -2.53 -4.02
N ASP A 63 11.62 -3.15 -4.44
CA ASP A 63 10.88 -2.70 -5.61
C ASP A 63 9.79 -1.65 -5.29
N HIS A 64 9.37 -1.55 -4.02
CA HIS A 64 8.19 -0.78 -3.65
C HIS A 64 8.39 0.04 -2.38
N VAL A 65 7.95 1.29 -2.42
CA VAL A 65 7.77 2.11 -1.21
C VAL A 65 6.50 1.67 -0.51
N VAL A 66 6.62 1.25 0.76
CA VAL A 66 5.52 0.66 1.55
C VAL A 66 5.40 1.29 2.94
N ASN A 67 4.26 1.06 3.59
CA ASN A 67 4.02 1.42 4.99
C ASN A 67 4.26 2.91 5.31
N TRP A 68 5.11 3.18 6.30
CA TRP A 68 5.36 4.52 6.83
C TRP A 68 6.07 5.42 5.81
N GLU A 69 6.90 4.84 4.96
CA GLU A 69 7.67 5.58 3.97
C GLU A 69 6.74 6.18 2.90
N LEU A 70 5.76 5.38 2.46
CA LEU A 70 4.71 5.84 1.54
C LEU A 70 3.92 7.01 2.16
N LYS A 71 3.48 6.86 3.41
CA LYS A 71 2.73 7.92 4.13
C LYS A 71 3.56 9.18 4.33
N ARG A 72 4.87 9.05 4.61
CA ARG A 72 5.78 10.19 4.72
C ARG A 72 5.93 10.90 3.37
N GLY A 73 6.09 10.16 2.28
CA GLY A 73 6.16 10.72 0.93
C GLY A 73 4.89 11.46 0.54
N GLU A 74 3.73 10.85 0.75
CA GLU A 74 2.42 11.48 0.48
C GLU A 74 2.23 12.76 1.29
N ARG A 75 2.58 12.75 2.58
CA ARG A 75 2.50 13.93 3.44
C ARG A 75 3.43 15.04 2.98
N ALA A 76 4.68 14.71 2.62
CA ALA A 76 5.63 15.67 2.09
C ALA A 76 5.13 16.31 0.78
N ASP A 77 4.49 15.53 -0.09
CA ASP A 77 3.87 16.05 -1.32
C ASP A 77 2.71 17.00 -1.04
N ILE A 78 1.85 16.69 -0.07
CA ILE A 78 0.75 17.57 0.35
C ILE A 78 1.30 18.87 0.95
N GLU A 79 2.27 18.77 1.87
CA GLU A 79 2.91 19.92 2.51
C GLU A 79 3.60 20.83 1.48
N ARG A 80 4.23 20.24 0.46
CA ARG A 80 4.80 20.97 -0.68
C ARG A 80 3.74 21.72 -1.50
N LEU A 81 2.57 21.13 -1.72
CA LEU A 81 1.47 21.80 -2.44
C LEU A 81 0.91 22.99 -1.63
N ILE A 82 0.84 22.84 -0.31
CA ILE A 82 0.40 23.89 0.62
C ILE A 82 1.42 25.03 0.65
N SER A 83 2.72 24.73 0.77
CA SER A 83 3.76 25.77 0.86
C SER A 83 3.83 26.66 -0.39
N ILE A 84 3.61 26.08 -1.58
CA ILE A 84 3.57 26.80 -2.85
C ILE A 84 2.23 27.56 -3.05
N SER A 85 1.25 27.37 -2.15
CA SER A 85 -0.09 27.98 -2.24
C SER A 85 -0.82 27.73 -3.57
N ARG A 86 -0.58 26.57 -4.19
CA ARG A 86 -1.30 26.17 -5.40
C ARG A 86 -2.78 25.90 -5.06
N TYR A 87 -3.69 26.01 -6.03
CA TYR A 87 -5.12 25.71 -5.83
C TYR A 87 -5.37 24.39 -5.06
N ARG A 88 -4.65 23.31 -5.41
CA ARG A 88 -4.74 22.03 -4.69
C ARG A 88 -4.26 22.14 -3.23
N GLY A 89 -3.21 22.91 -2.95
CA GLY A 89 -2.71 23.15 -1.60
C GLY A 89 -3.72 23.91 -0.73
N ILE A 90 -4.30 24.98 -1.26
CA ILE A 90 -5.36 25.75 -0.58
C ILE A 90 -6.54 24.82 -0.25
N ARG A 91 -6.99 24.01 -1.22
CA ARG A 91 -8.08 23.04 -1.01
C ARG A 91 -7.73 21.94 0.00
N HIS A 92 -6.46 21.50 0.03
CA HIS A 92 -5.97 20.58 1.06
C HIS A 92 -6.02 21.20 2.46
N GLN A 93 -5.64 22.48 2.59
CA GLN A 93 -5.69 23.23 3.85
C GLN A 93 -7.14 23.45 4.32
N ASP A 94 -8.04 23.74 3.40
CA ASP A 94 -9.47 23.93 3.66
C ASP A 94 -10.26 22.62 3.85
N GLY A 95 -9.61 21.45 3.69
CA GLY A 95 -10.27 20.14 3.74
C GLY A 95 -11.31 19.92 2.63
N SER A 96 -11.22 20.66 1.53
CA SER A 96 -12.19 20.65 0.44
C SER A 96 -11.83 19.69 -0.70
N PRO A 97 -12.82 19.20 -1.47
CA PRO A 97 -12.58 18.37 -2.64
C PRO A 97 -11.61 19.02 -3.67
N LEU A 98 -10.65 18.21 -4.12
CA LEU A 98 -9.47 18.65 -4.87
C LEU A 98 -9.63 18.62 -6.40
N ARG A 99 -10.58 17.83 -6.92
CA ARG A 99 -10.72 17.55 -8.36
C ARG A 99 -11.93 18.28 -8.98
N GLY A 100 -12.33 19.41 -8.40
CA GLY A 100 -13.45 20.22 -8.92
C GLY A 100 -14.83 19.65 -8.64
N GLN A 101 -14.97 18.79 -7.63
CA GLN A 101 -16.29 18.31 -7.21
C GLN A 101 -17.15 19.47 -6.65
N ARG A 102 -18.47 19.35 -6.80
CA ARG A 102 -19.46 20.32 -6.27
C ARG A 102 -19.40 20.34 -4.74
N THR A 103 -19.11 21.52 -4.16
CA THR A 103 -18.99 21.70 -2.69
C THR A 103 -20.27 22.16 -1.99
N HIS A 104 -21.31 22.56 -2.73
CA HIS A 104 -22.55 23.07 -2.14
C HIS A 104 -23.37 22.01 -1.38
N THR A 105 -23.25 20.72 -1.74
CA THR A 105 -24.11 19.67 -1.16
C THR A 105 -23.30 18.47 -0.67
N ASN A 106 -22.62 17.76 -1.58
CA ASN A 106 -22.11 16.41 -1.34
C ASN A 106 -20.59 16.39 -1.13
N ALA A 107 -20.06 17.29 -0.32
CA ALA A 107 -18.64 17.37 0.04
C ALA A 107 -18.39 16.92 1.49
N ARG A 108 -18.99 15.79 1.86
CA ARG A 108 -18.66 15.07 3.09
C ARG A 108 -17.47 14.15 2.89
#